data_AF-A0A349KLV2-F1
#
_entry.id   AF-A0A349KLV2-F1
#
_cell.length_a   1.000
_cell.length_b   1.000
_cell.length_c   1.000
_cell.angle_alpha   90.00
_cell.angle_beta   90.00
_cell.angle_gamma   90.00
#
_symmetry.space_group_name_H-M   'P 1'
#
loop_
_entity.id
_entity.type
_entity.pdbx_description
1 polymer ?
#
loop_
_entity_poly.entity_id
_entity_poly.type
_entity_poly.pdbx_seq_one_letter_code
_entity_poly.pdbx_strand_id
1 'polypeptide(L)'
;MSSENIIVALIVAVAAIGAFAGESIDEQYVTLALLALGVVTGFMNPASDMSERTAMLVVAFALGTVAMQLDAIPEVGTYLSSIFGGIGTGVAG
;
A
#
# COMPACT_ATOMS: atom_id res chain seq x y z
N MET A 1 16.33 -12.67 6.01
CA MET A 1 15.41 -11.78 5.26
C MET A 1 16.14 -10.47 5.02
N SER A 2 16.15 -9.93 3.81
CA SER A 2 16.71 -8.59 3.55
C SER A 2 15.80 -7.52 4.14
N SER A 3 16.34 -6.33 4.38
CA SER A 3 15.59 -5.19 4.93
C SER A 3 14.41 -4.78 4.04
N GLU A 4 14.54 -4.81 2.70
CA GLU A 4 13.40 -4.58 1.81
C GLU A 4 12.26 -5.57 2.02
N ASN A 5 12.56 -6.86 2.14
CA ASN A 5 11.53 -7.88 2.32
C ASN A 5 10.77 -7.70 3.64
N ILE A 6 11.44 -7.17 4.67
CA ILE A 6 10.81 -6.84 5.95
C ILE A 6 9.85 -5.66 5.78
N ILE A 7 10.26 -4.58 5.12
CA ILE A 7 9.40 -3.39 5.01
C ILE A 7 8.21 -3.65 4.09
N VAL A 8 8.41 -4.37 2.99
CA VAL A 8 7.29 -4.80 2.13
C VAL A 8 6.32 -5.68 2.92
N ALA A 9 6.82 -6.62 3.73
CA ALA A 9 5.97 -7.42 4.60
C ALA A 9 5.21 -6.56 5.63
N LEU A 10 5.83 -5.51 6.17
CA LEU A 10 5.17 -4.57 7.08
C LEU A 10 4.07 -3.76 6.38
N ILE A 11 4.31 -3.26 5.16
CA ILE A 11 3.30 -2.56 4.36
C ILE A 11 2.08 -3.45 4.15
N VAL A 12 2.31 -4.70 3.72
CA VAL A 12 1.23 -5.68 3.51
C VAL A 12 0.50 -5.98 4.81
N ALA A 13 1.23 -6.16 5.92
CA ALA A 13 0.62 -6.42 7.23
C ALA A 13 -0.24 -5.24 7.71
N VAL A 14 0.24 -4.00 7.58
CA VAL A 14 -0.53 -2.81 7.96
C VAL A 14 -1.76 -2.63 7.08
N ALA A 15 -1.63 -2.84 5.76
CA ALA A 15 -2.77 -2.79 4.85
C ALA A 15 -3.83 -3.86 5.18
N ALA A 16 -3.40 -5.09 5.50
CA ALA A 16 -4.29 -6.15 5.94
C ALA A 16 -4.97 -5.82 7.28
N ILE A 17 -4.21 -5.36 8.27
CA ILE A 17 -4.76 -4.95 9.57
C ILE A 17 -5.79 -3.84 9.37
N GLY A 18 -5.50 -2.82 8.55
CA GLY A 18 -6.46 -1.76 8.25
C GLY A 18 -7.75 -2.26 7.62
N ALA A 19 -7.65 -3.17 6.65
CA ALA A 19 -8.82 -3.74 5.99
C ALA A 19 -9.73 -4.54 6.93
N PHE A 20 -9.15 -5.27 7.91
CA PHE A 20 -9.94 -6.09 8.85
C PHE A 20 -10.28 -5.38 10.16
N ALA A 21 -9.58 -4.32 10.54
CA ALA A 21 -9.82 -3.58 11.77
C ALA A 21 -11.11 -2.76 11.74
N GLY A 22 -11.59 -2.33 10.55
CA GLY A 22 -12.83 -1.57 10.42
C GLY A 22 -12.89 -0.36 11.37
N GLU A 23 -14.01 -0.20 12.09
CA GLU A 23 -14.26 0.90 13.05
C GLU A 23 -13.31 0.94 14.27
N SER A 24 -12.53 -0.12 14.53
CA SER A 24 -11.67 -0.17 15.71
C SER A 24 -10.39 0.66 15.58
N ILE A 25 -9.99 1.01 14.36
CA ILE A 25 -8.84 1.85 14.06
C ILE A 25 -9.25 2.87 13.00
N ASP A 26 -9.06 4.16 13.28
CA ASP A 26 -9.33 5.21 12.29
C ASP A 26 -8.49 4.99 11.03
N GLU A 27 -9.14 4.94 9.87
CA GLU A 27 -8.52 4.74 8.56
C GLU A 27 -7.40 5.76 8.29
N GLN A 28 -7.48 6.94 8.90
CA GLN A 28 -6.45 7.98 8.82
C GLN A 28 -5.12 7.52 9.43
N TYR A 29 -5.14 6.78 10.55
CA TYR A 29 -3.93 6.29 11.19
C TYR A 29 -3.27 5.16 10.38
N VAL A 30 -4.07 4.29 9.77
CA VAL A 30 -3.57 3.25 8.86
C VAL A 30 -2.91 3.90 7.64
N THR A 31 -3.57 4.90 7.05
CA THR A 31 -3.04 5.63 5.89
C THR A 31 -1.74 6.36 6.22
N LEU A 32 -1.66 7.01 7.39
CA LEU A 32 -0.43 7.66 7.89
C LEU A 32 0.71 6.65 8.11
N ALA A 33 0.41 5.47 8.66
CA ALA A 33 1.41 4.43 8.85
C ALA A 33 1.94 3.90 7.52
N LEU A 34 1.06 3.69 6.53
CA LEU A 34 1.45 3.27 5.18
C LEU A 34 2.29 4.33 4.47
N LEU A 35 1.88 5.61 4.55
CA LEU A 35 2.64 6.74 4.03
C LEU A 35 4.05 6.76 4.65
N ALA A 36 4.16 6.70 5.98
CA ALA A 36 5.44 6.70 6.66
C ALA A 36 6.34 5.52 6.24
N LEU A 37 5.77 4.32 6.10
CA LEU A 37 6.50 3.15 5.60
C LEU A 37 6.95 3.33 4.15
N GLY A 38 6.12 3.92 3.28
CA GLY A 38 6.47 4.20 1.89
C GLY A 38 7.53 5.28 1.73
N VAL A 39 7.52 6.31 2.57
CA VAL A 39 8.61 7.29 2.63
C VAL A 39 9.92 6.59 3.03
N VAL A 40 9.89 5.74 4.06
CA VAL A 40 11.07 5.00 4.51
C VAL A 40 11.59 4.05 3.43
N THR A 41 10.72 3.32 2.73
CA THR A 41 11.15 2.47 1.60
C THR A 41 11.76 3.29 0.48
N GLY A 42 11.16 4.43 0.12
CA GLY A 42 11.69 5.32 -0.92
C GLY A 42 13.08 5.88 -0.60
N PHE A 43 13.36 6.17 0.68
CA PHE A 43 14.69 6.58 1.13
C PHE A 43 15.70 5.43 1.17
N MET A 44 15.28 4.22 1.56
CA MET A 44 16.16 3.05 1.67
C MET A 44 16.49 2.41 0.32
N ASN A 45 15.57 2.50 -0.64
CA ASN A 45 15.75 1.99 -2.00
C ASN A 45 15.59 3.12 -3.02
N PRO A 46 16.55 4.06 -3.09
CA PRO A 46 16.49 5.15 -4.03
C PRO A 46 16.65 4.61 -5.46
N ALA A 47 15.58 4.71 -6.25
CA ALA A 47 15.65 4.35 -7.66
C ALA A 47 16.72 5.17 -8.37
N SER A 48 17.49 4.45 -9.18
CA SER A 48 18.72 4.90 -9.83
C SER A 48 18.44 5.90 -10.95
N ASP A 49 17.32 5.71 -11.65
CA ASP A 49 16.92 6.50 -12.81
C ASP A 49 15.47 7.00 -12.69
N MET A 50 15.17 8.09 -13.41
CA MET A 50 13.83 8.71 -13.44
C MET A 50 12.77 7.74 -13.98
N SER A 51 13.12 6.89 -14.96
CA SER A 51 12.18 5.94 -15.56
C SER A 51 11.73 4.87 -14.56
N GLU A 52 12.63 4.39 -13.71
CA GLU A 52 12.35 3.40 -12.66
C GLU A 52 11.41 3.99 -11.60
N ARG A 53 11.64 5.24 -11.19
CA ARG A 53 10.72 5.99 -10.31
C ARG A 53 9.34 6.13 -10.92
N THR A 54 9.26 6.56 -12.18
CA THR A 54 7.98 6.73 -12.86
C THR A 54 7.26 5.40 -13.00
N ALA A 55 7.96 4.31 -13.34
CA ALA A 55 7.36 2.99 -13.43
C ALA A 55 6.77 2.53 -12.09
N MET A 56 7.49 2.72 -10.98
CA MET A 56 6.97 2.39 -9.63
C MET A 56 5.73 3.21 -9.26
N LEU A 57 5.74 4.52 -9.53
CA LEU A 57 4.58 5.38 -9.26
C LEU A 57 3.38 5.04 -10.13
N VAL A 58 3.60 4.71 -11.41
CA VAL A 58 2.53 4.25 -12.31
C VAL A 58 1.94 2.93 -11.82
N VAL A 59 2.77 2.00 -11.35
CA VAL A 59 2.30 0.74 -10.75
C VAL A 59 1.51 1.00 -9.48
N ALA A 60 1.98 1.89 -8.60
CA ALA A 60 1.28 2.27 -7.38
C ALA A 60 -0.10 2.90 -7.68
N PHE A 61 -0.15 3.79 -8.68
CA PHE A 61 -1.40 4.38 -9.14
C PHE A 61 -2.35 3.34 -9.75
N ALA A 62 -1.82 2.45 -10.60
CA ALA A 62 -2.61 1.37 -11.20
C ALA A 62 -3.14 0.38 -10.15
N LEU A 63 -2.37 0.09 -9.11
CA LEU A 63 -2.83 -0.69 -7.97
C LEU A 63 -4.03 -0.03 -7.28
N GLY A 64 -3.98 1.28 -7.06
CA GLY A 64 -5.11 2.04 -6.51
C GLY A 64 -6.36 1.99 -7.41
N THR A 65 -6.20 2.12 -8.72
CA THR A 65 -7.35 2.05 -9.64
C THR A 65 -7.95 0.64 -9.73
N VAL A 66 -7.12 -0.39 -9.72
CA VAL A 66 -7.58 -1.80 -9.68
C VAL A 66 -8.24 -2.12 -8.35
N ALA A 67 -7.71 -1.61 -7.23
CA ALA A 67 -8.30 -1.73 -5.89
C ALA A 67 -9.76 -1.27 -5.88
N MET A 68 -10.04 -0.10 -6.45
CA MET A 68 -11.41 0.42 -6.53
C MET A 68 -12.37 -0.49 -7.32
N GLN A 69 -11.87 -1.25 -8.31
CA GLN A 69 -12.70 -2.19 -9.06
C GLN A 69 -13.02 -3.47 -8.30
N LEU A 70 -12.19 -3.85 -7.31
CA LEU A 70 -12.43 -5.04 -6.49
C LEU A 70 -13.68 -4.91 -5.63
N ASP A 71 -14.16 -3.69 -5.35
CA ASP A 71 -15.41 -3.45 -4.62
C ASP A 71 -16.66 -3.93 -5.36
N ALA A 72 -16.55 -4.23 -6.66
CA ALA A 72 -17.62 -4.87 -7.42
C ALA A 72 -17.91 -6.32 -6.99
N ILE A 73 -17.03 -6.93 -6.18
CA ILE A 73 -17.21 -8.29 -5.66
C ILE A 73 -17.98 -8.24 -4.33
N PRO A 74 -19.17 -8.85 -4.22
CA PRO A 74 -19.93 -8.88 -2.97
C PRO A 74 -19.15 -9.56 -1.82
N GLU A 75 -19.38 -9.10 -0.59
CA GLU A 75 -18.84 -9.64 0.68
C GLU A 75 -17.32 -9.53 0.90
N VAL A 76 -16.49 -9.72 -0.13
CA VAL A 76 -15.02 -9.70 -0.03
C VAL A 76 -14.37 -8.52 -0.75
N GLY A 77 -15.10 -7.85 -1.64
CA GLY A 77 -14.56 -6.79 -2.50
C GLY A 77 -14.01 -5.60 -1.73
N THR A 78 -14.71 -5.16 -0.68
CA THR A 78 -14.29 -4.03 0.15
C THR A 78 -12.98 -4.33 0.91
N TYR A 79 -12.81 -5.55 1.41
CA TYR A 79 -11.55 -5.96 2.06
C TYR A 79 -10.40 -5.97 1.07
N LEU A 80 -10.60 -6.58 -0.10
CA LEU A 80 -9.57 -6.64 -1.13
C LEU A 80 -9.21 -5.23 -1.63
N SER A 81 -10.20 -4.39 -1.89
CA SER A 81 -10.03 -2.98 -2.27
C SER A 81 -9.19 -2.23 -1.23
N SER A 82 -9.51 -2.35 0.05
CA SER A 82 -8.77 -1.70 1.13
C SER A 82 -7.31 -2.18 1.22
N ILE A 83 -7.07 -3.49 1.09
CA ILE A 83 -5.71 -4.06 1.11
C ILE A 83 -4.88 -3.55 -0.07
N PHE A 84 -5.39 -3.68 -1.29
CA PHE A 84 -4.64 -3.28 -2.49
C PHE A 84 -4.46 -1.77 -2.57
N GLY A 85 -5.46 -1.00 -2.14
CA GLY A 85 -5.35 0.46 -1.99
C GLY A 85 -4.28 0.85 -0.97
N GLY A 86 -4.27 0.19 0.19
CA GLY A 86 -3.26 0.42 1.23
C GLY A 86 -1.84 0.07 0.78
N ILE A 87 -1.66 -1.05 0.07
CA ILE A 87 -0.37 -1.40 -0.54
C ILE A 87 0.04 -0.34 -1.56
N GLY A 88 -0.88 0.12 -2.42
CA GLY A 88 -0.63 1.21 -3.37
C GLY A 88 -0.13 2.48 -2.67
N THR A 89 -0.80 2.90 -1.59
CA THR A 89 -0.38 4.03 -0.75
C THR A 89 1.00 3.82 -0.13
N GLY A 90 1.26 2.64 0.44
CA GLY A 90 2.55 2.33 1.05
C GLY A 90 3.69 2.19 0.05
N VAL A 91 3.42 1.92 -1.22
CA VAL A 91 4.44 1.89 -2.28
C VAL A 91 4.63 3.28 -2.90
N ALA A 92 3.57 4.08 -3.00
CA ALA A 92 3.64 5.45 -3.53
C ALA A 92 4.51 6.36 -2.64
N GLY A 93 4.47 6.14 -1.32
CA GLY A 93 5.22 6.94 -0.36
C GLY A 93 4.51 8.22 0.01
#